data_AF-A0A7C6MV15-F1
#
_entry.id   AF-A0A7C6MV15-F1
#
_cell.length_a   1.000
_cell.length_b   1.000
_cell.length_c   1.000
_cell.angle_alpha   90.00
_cell.angle_beta   90.00
_cell.angle_gamma   90.00
#
_symmetry.space_group_name_H-M   'P 1'
#
loop_
_entity.id
_entity.type
_entity.pdbx_description
1 polymer ?
#
loop_
_entity_poly.entity_id
_entity_poly.type
_entity_poly.pdbx_seq_one_letter_code
_entity_poly.pdbx_strand_id
1 'polypeptide(L)'
;MMRLKLDRYLLDKINKCRDVRISVIMYINGKIDNQLKRTIAKLSGQIKYDLPLIDAITVDIPCGSLETIVKLPQVRYIQQDTVVNAQVK
;
A
#
# COMPACT_ATOMS: atom_id res chain seq x y z
N MET A 1 13.16 -13.15 2.99
CA MET A 1 11.90 -13.74 2.49
C MET A 1 10.88 -12.60 2.29
N MET A 2 10.85 -12.00 1.10
CA MET A 2 10.26 -10.65 0.87
C MET A 2 8.89 -10.68 0.15
N ARG A 3 8.43 -11.85 -0.29
CA ARG A 3 7.25 -12.02 -1.18
C ARG A 3 5.89 -12.12 -0.48
N LEU A 4 5.83 -12.18 0.87
CA LEU A 4 4.59 -12.50 1.60
C LEU A 4 3.73 -11.27 1.97
N LYS A 5 4.29 -10.06 1.88
CA LYS A 5 3.61 -8.84 2.33
C LYS A 5 2.87 -8.08 1.22
N LEU A 6 2.86 -8.62 0.00
CA LEU A 6 2.18 -8.04 -1.17
C LEU A 6 1.18 -9.04 -1.72
N ASP A 7 0.03 -8.56 -2.16
CA ASP A 7 -0.87 -9.32 -3.02
C ASP A 7 -0.13 -9.76 -4.31
N ARG A 8 -0.42 -10.99 -4.79
CA ARG A 8 0.14 -11.53 -6.03
C ARG A 8 -0.13 -10.62 -7.22
N TYR A 9 -1.32 -10.01 -7.28
CA TYR A 9 -1.63 -9.09 -8.37
C TYR A 9 -0.70 -7.86 -8.39
N LEU A 10 -0.34 -7.35 -7.20
CA LEU A 10 0.61 -6.24 -7.09
C LEU A 10 2.03 -6.66 -7.50
N LEU A 11 2.45 -7.89 -7.17
CA LEU A 11 3.75 -8.42 -7.62
C LEU A 11 3.87 -8.44 -9.15
N ASP A 12 2.81 -8.87 -9.84
CA ASP A 12 2.80 -8.89 -11.31
C ASP A 12 2.81 -7.48 -11.91
N LYS A 13 2.12 -6.53 -11.26
CA LYS A 13 2.08 -5.12 -11.69
C LYS A 13 3.40 -4.39 -11.50
N ILE A 14 4.14 -4.66 -10.42
CA ILE A 14 5.44 -4.02 -10.15
C ILE A 14 6.42 -4.27 -11.31
N ASN A 15 6.40 -5.47 -11.90
CA ASN A 15 7.32 -5.83 -12.98
C ASN A 15 6.93 -5.22 -14.34
N LYS A 16 5.64 -4.94 -14.56
CA LYS A 16 5.12 -4.50 -15.87
C LYS A 16 4.91 -2.98 -15.96
N CYS A 17 4.61 -2.32 -14.84
CA CYS A 17 4.09 -0.96 -14.84
C CYS A 17 4.67 -0.13 -13.67
N ARG A 18 6.00 0.01 -13.61
CA ARG A 18 6.69 0.67 -12.47
C ARG A 18 6.27 2.12 -12.25
N ASP A 19 6.05 2.88 -13.31
CA ASP A 19 5.75 4.32 -13.23
C ASP A 19 4.25 4.62 -13.03
N VAL A 20 3.39 3.60 -13.13
CA VAL A 20 1.95 3.77 -12.96
C VAL A 20 1.63 3.97 -11.48
N ARG A 21 0.85 5.01 -11.18
CA ARG A 21 0.29 5.23 -9.84
C ARG A 21 -0.84 4.24 -9.57
N ILE A 22 -0.84 3.66 -8.39
CA ILE A 22 -1.85 2.71 -7.93
C ILE A 22 -2.35 3.09 -6.54
N SER A 23 -3.64 2.84 -6.31
CA SER A 23 -4.24 2.91 -4.98
C SER A 23 -4.08 1.56 -4.29
N VAL A 24 -3.55 1.57 -3.07
CA VAL A 24 -3.36 0.38 -2.25
C VAL A 24 -3.87 0.61 -0.84
N ILE A 25 -4.34 -0.45 -0.20
CA ILE A 25 -4.58 -0.48 1.24
C ILE A 25 -3.34 -1.10 1.89
N MET A 26 -2.69 -0.34 2.76
CA MET A 26 -1.49 -0.73 3.49
C MET A 26 -1.83 -0.96 4.95
N TYR A 27 -1.78 -2.20 5.38
CA TYR A 27 -1.91 -2.61 6.77
C TYR A 27 -0.60 -2.36 7.49
N ILE A 28 -0.66 -1.70 8.63
CA ILE A 28 0.49 -1.28 9.41
C ILE A 28 0.46 -1.90 10.80
N ASN A 29 1.62 -2.05 11.42
CA ASN A 29 1.75 -2.51 12.80
C ASN A 29 1.59 -1.30 13.72
N GLY A 30 0.43 -1.17 14.35
CA GLY A 30 0.11 -0.05 15.24
C GLY A 30 -0.38 1.19 14.49
N LYS A 31 -0.15 2.36 15.08
CA LYS A 31 -0.64 3.65 14.54
C LYS A 31 0.32 4.23 13.51
N ILE A 32 -0.23 4.98 12.55
CA ILE A 32 0.57 5.75 11.60
C ILE A 32 1.37 6.79 12.38
N ASP A 33 2.69 6.75 12.26
CA ASP A 33 3.59 7.76 12.81
C ASP A 33 4.03 8.79 11.75
N ASN A 34 4.70 9.84 12.20
CA ASN A 34 5.23 10.87 11.30
C ASN A 34 6.36 10.35 10.39
N GLN A 35 7.06 9.29 10.79
CA GLN A 35 8.15 8.71 10.00
C GLN A 35 7.61 7.97 8.78
N LEU A 36 6.53 7.21 8.94
CA LEU A 36 5.85 6.52 7.85
C LEU A 36 5.27 7.52 6.86
N LYS A 37 4.59 8.57 7.34
CA LYS A 37 4.04 9.64 6.50
C LYS A 37 5.13 10.29 5.64
N ARG A 38 6.26 10.65 6.24
CA ARG A 38 7.42 11.22 5.53
C ARG A 38 8.02 10.24 4.53
N THR A 39 8.08 8.95 4.88
CA THR A 39 8.62 7.91 3.99
C THR A 39 7.73 7.72 2.75
N ILE A 40 6.41 7.67 2.95
CA ILE A 40 5.43 7.60 1.85
C ILE A 40 5.57 8.84 0.95
N ALA A 41 5.64 10.04 1.53
CA ALA A 41 5.80 11.27 0.77
C ALA A 41 7.12 11.32 -0.04
N LYS A 42 8.24 10.86 0.54
CA LYS A 42 9.54 10.75 -0.17
C LYS A 42 9.50 9.80 -1.37
N LEU A 43 8.60 8.83 -1.36
CA LEU A 43 8.40 7.87 -2.45
C LEU A 43 7.31 8.32 -3.44
N SER A 44 7.00 9.62 -3.45
CA SER A 44 5.93 10.24 -4.25
C SER A 44 4.55 9.66 -3.97
N GLY A 45 4.36 9.09 -2.78
CA GLY A 45 3.11 8.55 -2.29
C GLY A 45 2.25 9.60 -1.59
N GLN A 46 0.94 9.42 -1.65
CA GLN A 46 -0.06 10.27 -1.00
C GLN A 46 -1.02 9.41 -0.20
N ILE A 47 -1.17 9.70 1.10
CA ILE A 47 -2.18 9.04 1.93
C ILE A 47 -3.54 9.67 1.60
N LYS A 48 -4.52 8.85 1.25
CA LYS A 48 -5.90 9.27 0.95
C LYS A 48 -6.78 9.25 2.18
N TYR A 49 -6.79 8.11 2.88
CA TYR A 49 -7.64 7.86 4.05
C TYR A 49 -6.87 7.10 5.13
N ASP A 50 -7.17 7.44 6.37
CA ASP A 50 -6.81 6.65 7.55
C ASP A 50 -7.95 5.67 7.84
N LEU A 51 -7.62 4.38 8.04
CA LEU A 51 -8.56 3.30 8.33
C LEU A 51 -8.23 2.71 9.71
N PRO A 52 -8.52 3.46 10.80
CA PRO A 52 -8.07 3.10 12.15
C PRO A 52 -8.69 1.81 12.68
N LEU A 53 -9.87 1.41 12.19
CA LEU A 53 -10.55 0.18 12.61
C LEU A 53 -9.82 -1.10 12.20
N ILE A 54 -8.96 -1.03 11.19
CA ILE A 54 -8.24 -2.19 10.63
C ILE A 54 -6.73 -1.97 10.63
N ASP A 55 -6.23 -0.98 11.38
CA ASP A 55 -4.83 -0.55 11.39
C ASP A 55 -4.25 -0.40 9.97
N ALA A 56 -4.95 0.34 9.10
CA ALA A 56 -4.53 0.50 7.72
C ALA A 56 -4.65 1.94 7.22
N ILE A 57 -4.02 2.20 6.07
CA ILE A 57 -4.15 3.43 5.31
C ILE A 57 -4.39 3.11 3.85
N THR A 58 -5.11 3.99 3.16
CA THR A 58 -5.13 3.99 1.69
C THR A 58 -4.07 4.95 1.18
N VAL A 59 -3.27 4.48 0.22
CA VAL A 59 -2.15 5.23 -0.33
C VAL A 59 -2.17 5.15 -1.85
N ASP A 60 -2.07 6.30 -2.50
CA ASP A 60 -1.71 6.39 -3.91
C ASP A 60 -0.20 6.51 -4.05
N ILE A 61 0.44 5.57 -4.74
CA ILE A 61 1.89 5.55 -4.89
C ILE A 61 2.31 4.96 -6.25
N PRO A 62 3.47 5.36 -6.80
CA PRO A 62 4.06 4.66 -7.94
C PRO A 62 4.29 3.18 -7.62
N CYS A 63 3.95 2.31 -8.57
CA CYS A 63 4.03 0.86 -8.39
C CYS A 63 5.45 0.41 -8.01
N GLY A 64 6.48 0.99 -8.65
CA GLY A 64 7.89 0.70 -8.34
C GLY A 64 8.30 1.01 -6.90
N SER A 65 7.62 1.93 -6.21
CA SER A 65 7.91 2.25 -4.81
C SER A 65 7.43 1.19 -3.82
N LEU A 66 6.54 0.27 -4.23
CA LEU A 66 6.06 -0.81 -3.37
C LEU A 66 7.19 -1.74 -2.91
N GLU A 67 8.22 -1.94 -3.74
CA GLU A 67 9.41 -2.75 -3.38
C GLU A 67 10.17 -2.15 -2.19
N THR A 68 10.12 -0.83 -2.02
CA THR A 68 10.75 -0.13 -0.90
C THR A 68 9.84 -0.12 0.32
N ILE A 69 8.55 0.16 0.13
CA ILE A 69 7.58 0.21 1.23
C ILE A 69 7.42 -1.13 1.92
N VAL A 70 7.35 -2.23 1.15
CA VAL A 70 7.13 -3.57 1.72
C VAL A 70 8.24 -4.01 2.69
N LYS A 71 9.44 -3.41 2.56
CA LYS A 71 10.59 -3.67 3.44
C LYS A 71 10.47 -2.98 4.79
N LEU A 72 9.57 -2.00 4.95
CA LEU A 72 9.41 -1.29 6.21
C LEU A 72 8.88 -2.27 7.28
N PRO A 73 9.48 -2.30 8.48
CA PRO A 73 9.04 -3.19 9.56
C PRO A 73 7.62 -2.85 10.05
N GLN A 74 7.24 -1.58 9.87
CA GLN A 74 5.92 -1.07 10.20
C GLN A 74 4.83 -1.57 9.24
N VAL A 75 5.19 -2.01 8.04
CA VAL A 75 4.23 -2.50 7.03
C VAL A 75 4.00 -3.99 7.25
N ARG A 76 2.75 -4.35 7.50
CA ARG A 76 2.30 -5.73 7.71
C ARG A 76 1.96 -6.39 6.38
N TYR A 77 1.12 -5.73 5.58
CA TYR A 77 0.62 -6.24 4.32
C TYR A 77 0.16 -5.09 3.41
N ILE A 78 0.22 -5.29 2.09
CA ILE A 78 -0.25 -4.35 1.08
C ILE A 78 -1.17 -5.12 0.13
N GLN A 79 -2.40 -4.65 0.01
CA GLN A 79 -3.38 -5.15 -0.95
C GLN A 79 -3.80 -4.06 -1.92
N GLN A 80 -4.30 -4.46 -3.08
CA GLN A 80 -4.88 -3.51 -4.02
C GLN A 80 -6.16 -2.91 -3.43
N ASP A 81 -6.32 -1.60 -3.58
CA ASP A 81 -7.58 -0.92 -3.32
C ASP A 81 -8.51 -1.14 -4.52
N THR A 82 -9.31 -2.21 -4.45
CA THR A 82 -10.24 -2.61 -5.51
C THR A 82 -11.63 -2.05 -5.25
N VAL A 83 -12.31 -1.63 -6.31
CA VAL A 83 -13.72 -1.23 -6.22
C VAL A 83 -14.55 -2.46 -5.91
N VAL A 84 -15.14 -2.50 -4.72
CA VAL A 84 -16.13 -3.51 -4.35
C VAL A 84 -17.46 -3.10 -4.97
N ASN A 85 -17.81 -3.69 -6.12
CA ASN A 85 -19.18 -3.65 -6.62
C ASN A 85 -20.02 -4.63 -5.79
N ALA A 86 -20.48 -4.20 -4.63
CA ALA A 86 -21.49 -4.92 -3.87
C ALA A 86 -22.79 -4.87 -4.67
N GLN A 87 -23.04 -5.87 -5.51
CA GLN A 87 -24.41 -6.15 -5.97
C GLN A 87 -25.19 -6.62 -4.75
N VAL A 88 -25.90 -5.70 -4.10
CA VAL A 88 -26.94 -6.03 -3.14
C VAL A 88 -28.06 -6.65 -3.97
N LYS A 89 -28.24 -7.97 -3.85
CA LYS A 89 -29.39 -8.68 -4.39
C LYS A 89 -30.62 -8.43 -3.54
#